data_AF-A0A853F089-F1
#
_entry.id   AF-A0A853F089-F1
#
_cell.length_a   1.000
_cell.length_b   1.000
_cell.length_c   1.000
_cell.angle_alpha   90.00
_cell.angle_beta   90.00
_cell.angle_gamma   90.00
#
_symmetry.space_group_name_H-M   'P 1'
#
loop_
_entity.id
_entity.type
_entity.pdbx_description
1 polymer ?
#
loop_
_entity_poly.entity_id
_entity_poly.type
_entity_poly.pdbx_seq_one_letter_code
_entity_poly.pdbx_strand_id
1 'polypeptide(L)'
;MKKIIQLLTITTLITTVANAGWFSGDQKEGVNHSDKVYSLKLAETWPTNFPIFGDATKNFKKLAETMSNGRLKIRIDSKNKHKSAFGIFDFVKSGQYDLGHSGSYYWKGKDINTLFFTSMPFGMTTDEQHAWFEYGGGNELMDKVYAKHGMKSVIGGSTGNQMGGWFQKEINSIDDLKGLKMRIPGFAGEIMAKVGAKPTNIPPGELYTALDRGTIDALEWVGPSLDLRMGFHKIAPYYYTGWHEPGTELQFLINLKKYNSLPKDLQTILITAMKLSAYQMYAQSEHESAKNWAIMKKDFPNIKVKTFPEPVFDALRKANDKLLKKLAANNPLSKEIIESQTNYLKKIRAWTAISDQAYLNSQTQ
;
A
#
# COMPACT_ATOMS: atom_id res chain seq x y z
N MET A 1 65.36 -24.55 67.12
CA MET A 1 66.25 -25.44 66.35
C MET A 1 65.81 -25.44 64.89
N LYS A 2 66.74 -25.08 63.99
CA LYS A 2 66.79 -25.25 62.52
C LYS A 2 65.53 -24.81 61.71
N LYS A 3 65.52 -23.63 61.05
CA LYS A 3 66.12 -23.30 59.72
C LYS A 3 65.52 -24.20 58.60
N ILE A 4 65.03 -23.73 57.44
CA ILE A 4 65.63 -22.74 56.51
C ILE A 4 64.72 -22.54 55.24
N ILE A 5 64.65 -21.31 54.67
CA ILE A 5 64.67 -20.93 53.21
C ILE A 5 63.36 -21.10 52.37
N GLN A 6 62.88 -20.18 51.50
CA GLN A 6 63.39 -18.93 50.90
C GLN A 6 62.32 -18.11 50.11
N LEU A 7 62.55 -16.78 50.01
CA LEU A 7 62.39 -15.81 48.89
C LEU A 7 60.97 -15.55 48.27
N LEU A 8 60.44 -14.31 48.40
CA LEU A 8 60.43 -13.17 47.42
C LEU A 8 59.66 -13.47 46.11
N THR A 9 58.63 -12.73 45.68
CA THR A 9 58.69 -11.38 45.08
C THR A 9 57.28 -10.82 44.75
N ILE A 10 57.09 -9.50 44.94
CA ILE A 10 56.41 -8.45 44.12
C ILE A 10 55.46 -8.96 42.99
N THR A 11 54.22 -8.48 42.79
CA THR A 11 53.87 -7.26 42.02
C THR A 11 52.33 -7.06 41.95
N THR A 12 51.88 -5.79 41.99
CA THR A 12 50.62 -5.19 41.43
C THR A 12 49.29 -5.96 41.45
N LEU A 13 48.28 -5.39 42.10
CA LEU A 13 46.89 -5.57 41.64
C LEU A 13 46.18 -4.22 41.43
N ILE A 14 45.74 -4.09 40.19
CA ILE A 14 44.97 -3.06 39.53
C ILE A 14 43.70 -2.70 40.30
N THR A 15 43.43 -1.42 40.43
CA THR A 15 42.14 -0.86 40.85
C THR A 15 41.05 -1.23 39.85
N THR A 16 40.14 -2.13 40.22
CA THR A 16 38.85 -2.31 39.56
C THR A 16 37.79 -1.46 40.27
N VAL A 17 37.34 -0.41 39.58
CA VAL A 17 36.15 0.36 39.94
C VAL A 17 34.91 -0.48 39.65
N ALA A 18 33.98 -0.41 40.59
CA ALA A 18 32.70 -1.09 40.69
C ALA A 18 31.93 -1.27 39.37
N ASN A 19 31.49 -2.51 39.11
CA ASN A 19 30.37 -2.79 38.22
C ASN A 19 29.10 -2.93 39.06
N ALA A 20 28.08 -2.15 38.68
CA ALA A 20 26.80 -2.02 39.34
C ALA A 20 26.05 -3.36 39.45
N GLY A 21 25.63 -3.69 40.67
CA GLY A 21 24.61 -4.70 40.92
C GLY A 21 23.23 -4.11 40.64
N TRP A 22 22.64 -4.44 39.49
CA TRP A 22 21.28 -4.03 39.10
C TRP A 22 20.44 -5.19 38.52
N PHE A 23 20.88 -6.44 38.64
CA PHE A 23 20.08 -7.60 38.20
C PHE A 23 20.16 -8.73 39.23
N SER A 24 19.53 -8.52 40.37
CA SER A 24 19.13 -9.60 41.27
C SER A 24 17.79 -10.17 40.80
N GLY A 25 17.87 -11.33 40.16
CA GLY A 25 16.90 -12.43 40.16
C GLY A 25 15.41 -12.12 40.08
N ASP A 26 14.86 -12.24 38.87
CA ASP A 26 13.55 -12.84 38.67
C ASP A 26 13.74 -14.13 37.87
N GLN A 27 13.09 -15.20 38.32
CA GLN A 27 13.09 -16.50 37.66
C GLN A 27 12.60 -16.34 36.23
N LYS A 28 13.44 -16.69 35.26
CA LYS A 28 12.99 -16.92 33.89
C LYS A 28 12.11 -18.17 33.90
N GLU A 29 10.79 -17.99 33.96
CA GLU A 29 9.90 -18.94 33.31
C GLU A 29 10.35 -19.01 31.84
N GLY A 30 11.06 -20.09 31.50
CA GLY A 30 11.44 -20.34 30.13
C GLY A 30 10.18 -20.50 29.31
N VAL A 31 9.84 -19.49 28.50
CA VAL A 31 8.80 -19.64 27.48
C VAL A 31 9.25 -20.76 26.57
N ASN A 32 8.65 -21.93 26.72
CA ASN A 32 8.93 -23.10 25.91
C ASN A 32 8.35 -22.84 24.51
N HIS A 33 9.10 -22.13 23.67
CA HIS A 33 8.72 -21.91 22.30
C HIS A 33 8.82 -23.25 21.56
N SER A 34 7.66 -23.80 21.21
CA SER A 34 7.55 -24.92 20.28
C SER A 34 8.45 -24.69 19.06
N ASP A 35 9.34 -25.64 18.76
CA ASP A 35 10.18 -25.66 17.54
C ASP A 35 9.39 -25.84 16.24
N LYS A 36 8.05 -25.84 16.32
CA LYS A 36 7.19 -26.01 15.17
C LYS A 36 7.35 -24.84 14.20
N VAL A 37 7.80 -25.17 12.99
CA VAL A 37 7.88 -24.24 11.87
C VAL A 37 6.56 -24.20 11.12
N TYR A 38 6.04 -22.99 10.92
CA TYR A 38 4.82 -22.69 10.18
C TYR A 38 5.20 -22.13 8.81
N SER A 39 5.06 -22.96 7.77
CA SER A 39 5.24 -22.54 6.39
C SER A 39 3.95 -21.93 5.84
N LEU A 40 4.06 -20.70 5.31
CA LEU A 40 3.00 -19.91 4.67
C LEU A 40 3.34 -19.65 3.21
N LYS A 41 2.34 -19.64 2.34
CA LYS A 41 2.46 -19.25 0.93
C LYS A 41 1.73 -17.93 0.69
N LEU A 42 2.43 -16.97 0.09
CA LEU A 42 1.90 -15.67 -0.35
C LEU A 42 1.82 -15.63 -1.88
N ALA A 43 0.66 -15.26 -2.42
CA ALA A 43 0.52 -14.89 -3.83
C ALA A 43 0.45 -13.38 -3.99
N GLU A 44 1.14 -12.80 -4.97
CA GLU A 44 1.10 -11.35 -5.22
C GLU A 44 0.70 -11.01 -6.66
N THR A 45 -0.07 -9.94 -6.83
CA THR A 45 -0.53 -9.48 -8.16
C THR A 45 0.62 -9.14 -9.11
N TRP A 46 1.78 -8.78 -8.56
CA TRP A 46 2.89 -8.17 -9.27
C TRP A 46 3.78 -9.20 -9.98
N PRO A 47 4.54 -8.82 -11.03
CA PRO A 47 5.59 -9.64 -11.59
C PRO A 47 6.74 -9.89 -10.60
N THR A 48 7.53 -10.93 -10.85
CA THR A 48 8.74 -11.19 -10.05
C THR A 48 9.69 -9.99 -10.11
N ASN A 49 10.26 -9.63 -8.95
CA ASN A 49 11.17 -8.48 -8.79
C ASN A 49 10.56 -7.13 -9.20
N PHE A 50 9.25 -6.96 -9.02
CA PHE A 50 8.62 -5.66 -9.18
C PHE A 50 9.05 -4.71 -8.04
N PRO A 51 9.67 -3.55 -8.34
CA PRO A 51 10.12 -2.60 -7.33
C PRO A 51 8.96 -2.08 -6.48
N ILE A 52 9.28 -1.67 -5.25
CA ILE A 52 8.36 -1.07 -4.28
C ILE A 52 7.29 -2.07 -3.83
N PHE A 53 6.36 -2.47 -4.71
CA PHE A 53 5.25 -3.35 -4.32
C PHE A 53 5.71 -4.78 -4.02
N GLY A 54 6.67 -5.29 -4.80
CA GLY A 54 7.32 -6.57 -4.50
C GLY A 54 8.40 -6.47 -3.44
N ASP A 55 8.92 -5.25 -3.17
CA ASP A 55 9.83 -5.03 -2.05
C ASP A 55 9.08 -5.05 -0.72
N ALA A 56 7.84 -4.53 -0.67
CA ALA A 56 6.97 -4.62 0.50
C ALA A 56 6.75 -6.08 0.94
N THR A 57 6.44 -6.99 0.02
CA THR A 57 6.23 -8.41 0.35
C THR A 57 7.53 -9.10 0.77
N LYS A 58 8.67 -8.77 0.16
CA LYS A 58 9.99 -9.27 0.56
C LYS A 58 10.41 -8.75 1.94
N ASN A 59 10.16 -7.49 2.23
CA ASN A 59 10.45 -6.85 3.52
C ASN A 59 9.57 -7.47 4.61
N PHE A 60 8.26 -7.62 4.36
CA PHE A 60 7.34 -8.38 5.21
C PHE A 60 7.89 -9.77 5.53
N LYS A 61 8.25 -10.55 4.50
CA LYS A 61 8.84 -11.88 4.68
C LYS A 61 10.06 -11.81 5.59
N LYS A 62 11.04 -10.94 5.30
CA LYS A 62 12.27 -10.82 6.08
C LYS A 62 11.98 -10.51 7.54
N LEU A 63 11.09 -9.54 7.81
CA LEU A 63 10.70 -9.13 9.15
C LEU A 63 10.02 -10.28 9.91
N ALA A 64 9.04 -10.94 9.31
CA ALA A 64 8.30 -12.03 9.95
C ALA A 64 9.20 -13.25 10.24
N GLU A 65 10.07 -13.64 9.30
CA GLU A 65 11.01 -14.75 9.52
C GLU A 65 12.06 -14.41 10.58
N THR A 66 12.52 -13.16 10.65
CA THR A 66 13.52 -12.71 11.65
C THR A 66 12.90 -12.63 13.05
N MET A 67 11.78 -11.91 13.20
CA MET A 67 11.12 -11.73 14.51
C MET A 67 10.59 -13.04 15.11
N SER A 68 10.24 -14.01 14.26
CA SER A 68 9.79 -15.34 14.72
C SER A 68 10.93 -16.32 15.01
N ASN A 69 12.19 -15.89 14.85
CA ASN A 69 13.36 -16.75 14.89
C ASN A 69 13.21 -17.98 13.96
N GLY A 70 12.70 -17.74 12.74
CA GLY A 70 12.48 -18.78 11.74
C GLY A 70 11.24 -19.68 11.94
N ARG A 71 10.45 -19.49 13.01
CA ARG A 71 9.20 -20.25 13.22
C ARG A 71 8.13 -19.91 12.19
N LEU A 72 8.15 -18.72 11.59
CA LEU A 72 7.42 -18.44 10.36
C LEU A 72 8.39 -18.59 9.17
N LYS A 73 7.94 -19.27 8.12
CA LYS A 73 8.61 -19.33 6.82
C LYS A 73 7.64 -18.98 5.72
N ILE A 74 7.96 -17.98 4.90
CA ILE A 74 7.02 -17.43 3.91
C ILE A 74 7.59 -17.65 2.52
N ARG A 75 6.87 -18.35 1.65
CA ARG A 75 7.19 -18.44 0.21
C ARG A 75 6.34 -17.44 -0.56
N ILE A 76 6.97 -16.59 -1.35
CA ILE A 76 6.28 -15.61 -2.22
C ILE A 76 6.26 -16.17 -3.64
N ASP A 77 5.07 -16.25 -4.22
CA ASP A 77 4.84 -16.60 -5.61
C ASP A 77 4.24 -15.39 -6.33
N SER A 78 4.97 -14.80 -7.27
CA SER A 78 4.54 -13.65 -8.09
C SER A 78 3.70 -14.09 -9.31
N LYS A 79 3.10 -13.14 -10.05
CA LYS A 79 2.29 -13.39 -11.26
C LYS A 79 2.92 -14.40 -12.21
N ASN A 80 4.24 -14.31 -12.41
CA ASN A 80 4.98 -15.21 -13.31
C ASN A 80 4.90 -16.68 -12.89
N LYS A 81 4.63 -17.00 -11.63
CA LYS A 81 4.49 -18.36 -11.11
C LYS A 81 3.04 -18.85 -11.06
N HIS A 82 2.12 -18.08 -10.47
CA HIS A 82 0.72 -18.51 -10.36
C HIS A 82 -0.15 -18.14 -11.57
N LYS A 83 0.36 -17.34 -12.52
CA LYS A 83 -0.26 -16.98 -13.81
C LYS A 83 -1.61 -16.26 -13.75
N SER A 84 -2.07 -15.87 -12.56
CA SER A 84 -3.36 -15.18 -12.36
C SER A 84 -3.19 -13.94 -11.49
N ALA A 85 -2.91 -12.78 -12.10
CA ALA A 85 -2.69 -11.52 -11.39
C ALA A 85 -3.93 -11.08 -10.59
N PHE A 86 -5.12 -11.22 -11.16
CA PHE A 86 -6.38 -10.93 -10.47
C PHE A 86 -6.99 -12.18 -9.79
N GLY A 87 -6.18 -13.18 -9.47
CA GLY A 87 -6.63 -14.39 -8.76
C GLY A 87 -6.47 -14.33 -7.23
N ILE A 88 -5.80 -13.31 -6.69
CA ILE A 88 -5.31 -13.31 -5.31
C ILE A 88 -6.44 -13.45 -4.28
N PHE A 89 -7.58 -12.79 -4.50
CA PHE A 89 -8.74 -12.90 -3.61
C PHE A 89 -9.24 -14.35 -3.49
N ASP A 90 -9.39 -15.05 -4.62
CA ASP A 90 -9.90 -16.42 -4.64
C ASP A 90 -8.88 -17.42 -4.07
N PHE A 91 -7.59 -17.18 -4.34
CA PHE A 91 -6.50 -17.97 -3.78
C PHE A 91 -6.46 -17.93 -2.25
N VAL A 92 -6.65 -16.76 -1.65
CA VAL A 92 -6.64 -16.61 -0.19
C VAL A 92 -7.95 -17.08 0.42
N LYS A 93 -9.09 -16.75 -0.20
CA LYS A 93 -10.41 -17.22 0.25
C LYS A 93 -10.50 -18.74 0.31
N SER A 94 -10.00 -19.44 -0.70
CA SER A 94 -10.00 -20.90 -0.77
C SER A 94 -8.95 -21.57 0.13
N GLY A 95 -7.93 -20.83 0.59
CA GLY A 95 -6.79 -21.38 1.31
C GLY A 95 -5.76 -22.07 0.42
N GLN A 96 -5.86 -21.95 -0.91
CA GLN A 96 -4.79 -22.36 -1.83
C GLN A 96 -3.48 -21.63 -1.52
N TYR A 97 -3.60 -20.34 -1.19
CA TYR A 97 -2.56 -19.53 -0.58
C TYR A 97 -3.01 -19.08 0.80
N ASP A 98 -2.07 -19.01 1.73
CA ASP A 98 -2.31 -18.56 3.09
C ASP A 98 -2.44 -17.04 3.15
N LEU A 99 -1.66 -16.36 2.30
CA LEU A 99 -1.51 -14.91 2.25
C LEU A 99 -1.66 -14.39 0.81
N GLY A 100 -2.01 -13.12 0.68
CA GLY A 100 -2.05 -12.41 -0.60
C GLY A 100 -1.51 -11.00 -0.48
N HIS A 101 -0.99 -10.43 -1.58
CA HIS A 101 -0.67 -9.00 -1.68
C HIS A 101 -1.22 -8.40 -2.99
N SER A 102 -2.04 -7.35 -2.89
CA SER A 102 -2.79 -6.78 -4.02
C SER A 102 -3.35 -5.39 -3.68
N GLY A 103 -4.17 -4.78 -4.55
CA GLY A 103 -5.10 -3.70 -4.17
C GLY A 103 -6.52 -4.22 -3.89
N SER A 104 -7.20 -3.65 -2.89
CA SER A 104 -8.57 -4.01 -2.47
C SER A 104 -9.58 -3.75 -3.58
N TYR A 105 -9.49 -2.58 -4.20
CA TYR A 105 -10.39 -2.10 -5.25
C TYR A 105 -10.46 -2.97 -6.53
N TYR A 106 -9.56 -3.94 -6.71
CA TYR A 106 -9.61 -4.90 -7.82
C TYR A 106 -10.77 -5.88 -7.66
N TRP A 107 -11.31 -5.99 -6.44
CA TRP A 107 -12.34 -6.96 -6.08
C TRP A 107 -13.76 -6.37 -6.06
N LYS A 108 -13.96 -5.18 -6.66
CA LYS A 108 -15.28 -4.53 -6.73
C LYS A 108 -16.37 -5.41 -7.33
N GLY A 109 -16.02 -6.29 -8.27
CA GLY A 109 -16.93 -7.25 -8.89
C GLY A 109 -17.28 -8.47 -8.00
N LYS A 110 -16.53 -8.68 -6.90
CA LYS A 110 -16.80 -9.74 -5.90
C LYS A 110 -17.57 -9.17 -4.70
N ASP A 111 -17.17 -8.00 -4.23
CA ASP A 111 -17.86 -7.24 -3.19
C ASP A 111 -17.58 -5.76 -3.40
N ILE A 112 -18.64 -4.97 -3.64
CA ILE A 112 -18.52 -3.54 -3.94
C ILE A 112 -17.85 -2.77 -2.79
N ASN A 113 -17.96 -3.25 -1.55
CA ASN A 113 -17.37 -2.58 -0.38
C ASN A 113 -15.83 -2.66 -0.36
N THR A 114 -15.22 -3.52 -1.17
CA THR A 114 -13.75 -3.58 -1.28
C THR A 114 -13.14 -2.32 -1.88
N LEU A 115 -13.93 -1.51 -2.60
CA LEU A 115 -13.47 -0.24 -3.19
C LEU A 115 -12.83 0.71 -2.17
N PHE A 116 -13.41 0.80 -0.98
CA PHE A 116 -13.13 1.88 -0.04
C PHE A 116 -11.81 1.75 0.73
N PHE A 117 -11.13 0.60 0.64
CA PHE A 117 -9.93 0.29 1.43
C PHE A 117 -8.62 0.35 0.64
N THR A 118 -8.65 0.94 -0.55
CA THR A 118 -7.43 1.26 -1.31
C THR A 118 -7.26 2.76 -1.43
N SER A 119 -8.08 3.42 -2.23
CA SER A 119 -8.14 4.87 -2.32
C SER A 119 -9.49 5.28 -2.89
N MET A 120 -9.96 6.47 -2.51
CA MET A 120 -11.18 7.05 -3.03
C MET A 120 -10.88 8.41 -3.69
N PRO A 121 -11.42 8.69 -4.89
CA PRO A 121 -11.29 9.97 -5.54
C PRO A 121 -11.68 11.15 -4.64
N PHE A 122 -10.86 12.20 -4.64
CA PHE A 122 -11.01 13.37 -3.76
C PHE A 122 -11.02 13.03 -2.25
N GLY A 123 -10.52 11.84 -1.90
CA GLY A 123 -10.48 11.32 -0.54
C GLY A 123 -9.27 11.80 0.26
N MET A 124 -8.87 10.97 1.22
CA MET A 124 -7.78 11.21 2.17
C MET A 124 -6.40 11.07 1.52
N THR A 125 -5.43 11.88 1.95
CA THR A 125 -4.00 11.61 1.69
C THR A 125 -3.56 10.37 2.49
N THR A 126 -2.35 9.86 2.22
CA THR A 126 -1.82 8.70 2.94
C THR A 126 -1.81 8.89 4.46
N ASP A 127 -1.30 10.01 4.97
CA ASP A 127 -1.21 10.24 6.41
C ASP A 127 -2.61 10.33 7.06
N GLU A 128 -3.54 10.99 6.38
CA GLU A 128 -4.94 11.06 6.80
C GLU A 128 -5.61 9.67 6.81
N GLN A 129 -5.33 8.85 5.79
CA GLN A 129 -5.90 7.52 5.62
C GLN A 129 -5.31 6.53 6.63
N HIS A 130 -4.01 6.61 6.93
CA HIS A 130 -3.37 5.81 7.99
C HIS A 130 -3.97 6.16 9.35
N ALA A 131 -4.16 7.44 9.65
CA ALA A 131 -4.85 7.87 10.86
C ALA A 131 -6.29 7.32 10.93
N TRP A 132 -7.01 7.29 9.79
CA TRP A 132 -8.34 6.67 9.71
C TRP A 132 -8.32 5.16 9.96
N PHE A 133 -7.37 4.43 9.36
CA PHE A 133 -7.24 3.00 9.58
C PHE A 133 -6.95 2.66 11.04
N GLU A 134 -5.98 3.34 11.65
CA GLU A 134 -5.48 3.02 13.00
C GLU A 134 -6.39 3.55 14.11
N TYR A 135 -6.98 4.72 13.94
CA TYR A 135 -7.69 5.45 15.00
C TYR A 135 -9.08 5.95 14.60
N GLY A 136 -9.43 5.88 13.32
CA GLY A 136 -10.71 6.35 12.78
C GLY A 136 -11.75 5.28 12.51
N GLY A 137 -11.49 4.03 12.89
CA GLY A 137 -12.41 2.91 12.68
C GLY A 137 -12.25 2.18 11.33
N GLY A 138 -11.24 2.53 10.53
CA GLY A 138 -11.06 1.97 9.19
C GLY A 138 -10.70 0.49 9.20
N ASN A 139 -9.87 0.05 10.16
CA ASN A 139 -9.52 -1.37 10.31
C ASN A 139 -10.74 -2.24 10.66
N GLU A 140 -11.63 -1.76 11.52
CA GLU A 140 -12.85 -2.47 11.92
C GLU A 140 -13.81 -2.61 10.74
N LEU A 141 -13.97 -1.55 9.94
CA LEU A 141 -14.79 -1.59 8.72
C LEU A 141 -14.20 -2.53 7.67
N MET A 142 -12.88 -2.53 7.51
CA MET A 142 -12.19 -3.44 6.61
C MET A 142 -12.36 -4.90 7.05
N ASP A 143 -12.21 -5.18 8.35
CA ASP A 143 -12.45 -6.51 8.92
C ASP A 143 -13.91 -6.96 8.72
N LYS A 144 -14.90 -6.09 8.92
CA LYS A 144 -16.33 -6.40 8.66
C LYS A 144 -16.58 -6.83 7.21
N VAL A 145 -15.88 -6.24 6.25
CA VAL A 145 -16.02 -6.58 4.83
C VAL A 145 -15.33 -7.92 4.53
N TYR A 146 -14.06 -8.07 4.93
CA TYR A 146 -13.27 -9.23 4.57
C TYR A 146 -13.63 -10.51 5.35
N ALA A 147 -14.14 -10.39 6.58
CA ALA A 147 -14.54 -11.54 7.40
C ALA A 147 -15.67 -12.36 6.74
N LYS A 148 -16.58 -11.72 5.98
CA LYS A 148 -17.64 -12.38 5.20
C LYS A 148 -17.08 -13.37 4.18
N HIS A 149 -15.83 -13.18 3.79
CA HIS A 149 -15.12 -14.00 2.81
C HIS A 149 -14.12 -14.96 3.47
N GLY A 150 -14.16 -15.12 4.80
CA GLY A 150 -13.22 -15.97 5.53
C GLY A 150 -11.78 -15.44 5.49
N MET A 151 -11.60 -14.13 5.40
CA MET A 151 -10.30 -13.47 5.29
C MET A 151 -10.15 -12.35 6.31
N LYS A 152 -8.90 -12.06 6.66
CA LYS A 152 -8.50 -10.79 7.28
C LYS A 152 -7.73 -9.97 6.25
N SER A 153 -7.89 -8.66 6.28
CA SER A 153 -7.11 -7.72 5.47
C SER A 153 -6.31 -6.80 6.38
N VAL A 154 -5.12 -6.40 5.93
CA VAL A 154 -4.20 -5.49 6.61
C VAL A 154 -3.63 -4.54 5.55
N ILE A 155 -3.37 -3.29 5.91
CA ILE A 155 -2.66 -2.34 5.04
C ILE A 155 -1.37 -2.96 4.47
N GLY A 156 -1.10 -2.73 3.19
CA GLY A 156 -0.05 -3.42 2.42
C GLY A 156 1.05 -2.51 1.87
N GLY A 157 0.84 -1.19 1.95
CA GLY A 157 1.77 -0.16 1.57
C GLY A 157 1.10 0.92 0.74
N SER A 158 1.29 2.17 1.14
CA SER A 158 0.78 3.31 0.39
C SER A 158 1.73 3.73 -0.72
N THR A 159 1.19 4.22 -1.83
CA THR A 159 2.00 4.83 -2.91
C THR A 159 2.24 6.32 -2.72
N GLY A 160 1.59 6.95 -1.73
CA GLY A 160 1.38 8.40 -1.75
C GLY A 160 0.31 8.80 -2.77
N ASN A 161 0.24 10.10 -3.07
CA ASN A 161 -0.69 10.64 -4.06
C ASN A 161 -0.22 10.29 -5.48
N GLN A 162 -1.14 9.73 -6.28
CA GLN A 162 -0.83 9.28 -7.63
C GLN A 162 -1.06 10.34 -8.71
N MET A 163 -0.33 10.21 -9.82
CA MET A 163 -0.54 11.05 -11.01
C MET A 163 -1.80 10.63 -11.76
N GLY A 164 -2.52 11.60 -12.36
CA GLY A 164 -3.76 11.40 -13.10
C GLY A 164 -3.62 10.60 -14.40
N GLY A 165 -2.38 10.35 -14.84
CA GLY A 165 -2.05 9.38 -15.87
C GLY A 165 -1.40 9.96 -17.12
N TRP A 166 -1.08 9.07 -18.06
CA TRP A 166 -0.45 9.31 -19.34
C TRP A 166 -1.50 9.32 -20.46
N PHE A 167 -1.49 10.39 -21.26
CA PHE A 167 -2.46 10.61 -22.33
C PHE A 167 -1.77 10.88 -23.65
N GLN A 168 -2.30 10.32 -24.74
CA GLN A 168 -1.83 10.63 -26.10
C GLN A 168 -2.30 12.01 -26.59
N LYS A 169 -3.42 12.52 -26.07
CA LYS A 169 -4.02 13.81 -26.42
C LYS A 169 -4.35 14.60 -25.15
N GLU A 170 -4.33 15.93 -25.25
CA GLU A 170 -4.77 16.80 -24.15
C GLU A 170 -6.28 16.68 -23.93
N ILE A 171 -6.69 16.77 -22.66
CA ILE A 171 -8.07 16.95 -22.20
C ILE A 171 -8.25 18.43 -21.87
N ASN A 172 -8.97 19.14 -22.74
CA ASN A 172 -9.28 20.57 -22.60
C ASN A 172 -10.73 20.82 -22.13
N SER A 173 -11.59 19.82 -22.30
CA SER A 173 -13.00 19.90 -21.97
C SER A 173 -13.54 18.54 -21.53
N ILE A 174 -14.78 18.54 -21.00
CA ILE A 174 -15.47 17.30 -20.64
C ILE A 174 -15.76 16.41 -21.86
N ASP A 175 -15.88 17.01 -23.05
CA ASP A 175 -16.15 16.29 -24.30
C ASP A 175 -14.98 15.42 -24.73
N ASP A 176 -13.74 15.79 -24.37
CA ASP A 176 -12.54 15.00 -24.67
C ASP A 176 -12.50 13.68 -23.90
N LEU A 177 -13.29 13.56 -22.82
CA LEU A 177 -13.44 12.30 -22.08
C LEU A 177 -14.42 11.33 -22.75
N LYS A 178 -15.29 11.80 -23.65
CA LYS A 178 -16.30 10.95 -24.29
C LYS A 178 -15.64 9.95 -25.22
N GLY A 179 -15.83 8.66 -24.93
CA GLY A 179 -15.27 7.56 -25.71
C GLY A 179 -13.80 7.27 -25.44
N LEU A 180 -13.12 8.04 -24.58
CA LEU A 180 -11.72 7.84 -24.21
C LEU A 180 -11.52 6.43 -23.63
N LYS A 181 -10.72 5.59 -24.30
CA LYS A 181 -10.38 4.25 -23.78
C LYS A 181 -9.26 4.42 -22.76
N MET A 182 -9.58 4.39 -21.47
CA MET A 182 -8.60 4.62 -20.41
C MET A 182 -8.44 3.37 -19.54
N ARG A 183 -7.21 2.98 -19.23
CA ARG A 183 -6.99 2.06 -18.10
C ARG A 183 -7.02 2.86 -16.81
N ILE A 184 -8.03 2.62 -15.98
CA ILE A 184 -8.21 3.26 -14.66
C ILE A 184 -9.07 2.36 -13.75
N PRO A 185 -8.57 1.91 -12.58
CA PRO A 185 -9.25 0.95 -11.71
C PRO A 185 -10.20 1.62 -10.72
N GLY A 186 -10.73 0.80 -9.82
CA GLY A 186 -11.47 1.25 -8.64
C GLY A 186 -12.72 2.08 -8.94
N PHE A 187 -12.99 3.03 -8.04
CA PHE A 187 -14.13 3.94 -8.12
C PHE A 187 -13.89 5.07 -9.12
N ALA A 188 -12.64 5.43 -9.36
CA ALA A 188 -12.24 6.38 -10.39
C ALA A 188 -12.70 5.95 -11.79
N GLY A 189 -12.60 4.66 -12.11
CA GLY A 189 -13.16 4.12 -13.34
C GLY A 189 -14.68 4.30 -13.45
N GLU A 190 -15.43 4.16 -12.36
CA GLU A 190 -16.88 4.40 -12.35
C GLU A 190 -17.22 5.87 -12.62
N ILE A 191 -16.44 6.80 -12.08
CA ILE A 191 -16.57 8.25 -12.33
C ILE A 191 -16.28 8.55 -13.80
N MET A 192 -15.16 8.02 -14.33
CA MET A 192 -14.77 8.21 -15.72
C MET A 192 -15.82 7.64 -16.69
N ALA A 193 -16.37 6.45 -16.41
CA ALA A 193 -17.50 5.91 -17.15
C ALA A 193 -18.72 6.82 -17.09
N LYS A 194 -19.01 7.40 -15.91
CA LYS A 194 -20.17 8.27 -15.72
C LYS A 194 -20.09 9.56 -16.55
N VAL A 195 -18.89 10.05 -16.85
CA VAL A 195 -18.66 11.22 -17.71
C VAL A 195 -18.39 10.87 -19.18
N GLY A 196 -18.49 9.59 -19.56
CA GLY A 196 -18.51 9.15 -20.95
C GLY A 196 -17.24 8.43 -21.43
N ALA A 197 -16.22 8.28 -20.58
CA ALA A 197 -15.04 7.48 -20.91
C ALA A 197 -15.35 5.97 -20.90
N LYS A 198 -14.42 5.17 -21.41
CA LYS A 198 -14.49 3.70 -21.47
C LYS A 198 -13.36 3.11 -20.62
N PRO A 199 -13.55 3.01 -19.29
CA PRO A 199 -12.54 2.47 -18.40
C PRO A 199 -12.33 0.97 -18.66
N THR A 200 -11.08 0.53 -18.56
CA THR A 200 -10.71 -0.89 -18.63
C THR A 200 -9.75 -1.24 -17.49
N ASN A 201 -9.71 -2.51 -17.11
CA ASN A 201 -8.74 -3.00 -16.14
C ASN A 201 -7.76 -3.94 -16.84
N ILE A 202 -6.51 -3.51 -16.96
CA ILE A 202 -5.42 -4.26 -17.60
C ILE A 202 -4.34 -4.51 -16.54
N PRO A 203 -3.79 -5.74 -16.44
CA PRO A 203 -2.71 -6.04 -15.50
C PRO A 203 -1.46 -5.19 -15.75
N PRO A 204 -0.67 -4.86 -14.72
CA PRO A 204 0.46 -3.94 -14.84
C PRO A 204 1.48 -4.31 -15.93
N GLY A 205 1.78 -5.61 -16.08
CA GLY A 205 2.74 -6.11 -17.08
C GLY A 205 2.28 -6.02 -18.54
N GLU A 206 1.06 -5.56 -18.81
CA GLU A 206 0.47 -5.48 -20.16
C GLU A 206 0.14 -4.03 -20.56
N LEU A 207 0.36 -3.05 -19.66
CA LEU A 207 -0.04 -1.65 -19.86
C LEU A 207 0.67 -0.96 -21.03
N TYR A 208 2.00 -1.11 -21.13
CA TYR A 208 2.78 -0.49 -22.21
C TYR A 208 2.28 -0.97 -23.58
N THR A 209 2.17 -2.29 -23.74
CA THR A 209 1.71 -2.92 -24.98
C THR A 209 0.27 -2.53 -25.33
N ALA A 210 -0.61 -2.39 -24.34
CA ALA A 210 -1.98 -1.95 -24.57
C ALA A 210 -2.05 -0.51 -25.09
N LEU A 211 -1.20 0.37 -24.56
CA LEU A 211 -1.09 1.76 -25.01
C LEU A 211 -0.46 1.85 -26.41
N ASP A 212 0.63 1.12 -26.64
CA ASP A 212 1.39 1.08 -27.91
C ASP A 212 0.53 0.58 -29.08
N ARG A 213 -0.31 -0.43 -28.83
CA ARG A 213 -1.22 -1.00 -29.83
C ARG A 213 -2.54 -0.24 -29.97
N GLY A 214 -2.74 0.87 -29.26
CA GLY A 214 -3.99 1.65 -29.29
C GLY A 214 -5.22 0.93 -28.73
N THR A 215 -5.01 -0.13 -27.93
CA THR A 215 -6.09 -0.80 -27.18
C THR A 215 -6.70 0.18 -26.17
N ILE A 216 -5.84 1.02 -25.58
CA ILE A 216 -6.21 2.17 -24.74
C ILE A 216 -5.52 3.42 -25.29
N ASP A 217 -6.15 4.57 -25.12
CA ASP A 217 -5.64 5.89 -25.54
C ASP A 217 -4.98 6.65 -24.38
N ALA A 218 -5.28 6.24 -23.15
CA ALA A 218 -4.72 6.76 -21.92
C ALA A 218 -4.63 5.67 -20.84
N LEU A 219 -3.77 5.88 -19.85
CA LEU A 219 -3.71 5.04 -18.65
C LEU A 219 -3.25 5.85 -17.46
N GLU A 220 -3.72 5.48 -16.28
CA GLU A 220 -3.02 5.80 -15.04
C GLU A 220 -2.31 4.55 -14.51
N TRP A 221 -1.31 4.75 -13.66
CA TRP A 221 -0.62 3.65 -13.01
C TRP A 221 -0.26 3.97 -11.56
N VAL A 222 0.74 4.83 -11.33
CA VAL A 222 1.11 5.28 -9.99
C VAL A 222 1.61 6.73 -10.02
N GLY A 223 2.75 6.96 -10.66
CA GLY A 223 3.52 8.17 -10.41
C GLY A 223 4.98 7.98 -10.80
N PRO A 224 5.83 9.00 -10.62
CA PRO A 224 7.24 8.93 -11.01
C PRO A 224 7.99 7.70 -10.45
N SER A 225 7.64 7.25 -9.24
CA SER A 225 8.25 6.08 -8.59
C SER A 225 8.22 4.80 -9.44
N LEU A 226 7.18 4.61 -10.26
CA LEU A 226 7.00 3.39 -11.06
C LEU A 226 6.72 3.64 -12.54
N ASP A 227 6.24 4.81 -12.94
CA ASP A 227 5.82 5.07 -14.33
C ASP A 227 7.01 5.18 -15.29
N LEU A 228 8.11 5.79 -14.85
CA LEU A 228 9.28 6.02 -15.71
C LEU A 228 9.82 4.72 -16.30
N ARG A 229 10.01 3.71 -15.44
CA ARG A 229 10.49 2.38 -15.86
C ARG A 229 9.52 1.62 -16.77
N MET A 230 8.25 1.99 -16.76
CA MET A 230 7.24 1.40 -17.64
C MET A 230 7.28 1.98 -19.05
N GLY A 231 7.92 3.14 -19.25
CA GLY A 231 8.17 3.71 -20.57
C GLY A 231 6.98 4.41 -21.22
N PHE A 232 5.90 4.69 -20.49
CA PHE A 232 4.67 5.30 -21.04
C PHE A 232 4.92 6.63 -21.76
N HIS A 233 5.88 7.41 -21.26
CA HIS A 233 6.33 8.69 -21.84
C HIS A 233 6.80 8.59 -23.31
N LYS A 234 7.11 7.38 -23.81
CA LYS A 234 7.50 7.15 -25.21
C LYS A 234 6.32 7.20 -26.18
N ILE A 235 5.10 6.95 -25.69
CA ILE A 235 3.88 6.83 -26.49
C ILE A 235 2.90 7.97 -26.16
N ALA A 236 2.81 8.35 -24.90
CA ALA A 236 1.90 9.37 -24.39
C ALA A 236 2.71 10.51 -23.77
N PRO A 237 2.78 11.71 -24.38
CA PRO A 237 3.61 12.79 -23.89
C PRO A 237 2.97 13.59 -22.75
N TYR A 238 1.65 13.51 -22.56
CA TYR A 238 0.93 14.31 -21.57
C TYR A 238 0.80 13.55 -20.26
N TYR A 239 1.34 14.12 -19.18
CA TYR A 239 1.32 13.52 -17.86
C TYR A 239 0.48 14.37 -16.90
N TYR A 240 -0.72 13.89 -16.56
CA TYR A 240 -1.69 14.66 -15.79
C TYR A 240 -1.48 14.54 -14.28
N THR A 241 -1.71 15.63 -13.55
CA THR A 241 -1.74 15.65 -12.08
C THR A 241 -2.94 14.87 -11.52
N GLY A 242 -2.80 14.39 -10.28
CA GLY A 242 -3.72 13.46 -9.62
C GLY A 242 -5.02 14.06 -9.10
N TRP A 243 -5.98 13.17 -8.85
CA TRP A 243 -7.23 13.45 -8.14
C TRP A 243 -7.93 12.18 -7.64
N HIS A 244 -7.70 11.06 -8.35
CA HIS A 244 -8.46 9.82 -8.22
C HIS A 244 -7.91 8.87 -7.15
N GLU A 245 -6.60 8.92 -6.90
CA GLU A 245 -5.87 8.02 -6.00
C GLU A 245 -4.93 8.84 -5.07
N PRO A 246 -5.48 9.63 -4.12
CA PRO A 246 -4.71 10.53 -3.25
C PRO A 246 -3.84 9.84 -2.19
N GLY A 247 -4.07 8.54 -1.97
CA GLY A 247 -3.31 7.70 -1.06
C GLY A 247 -3.70 6.26 -1.35
N THR A 248 -3.04 5.62 -2.32
CA THR A 248 -3.39 4.23 -2.70
C THR A 248 -2.73 3.27 -1.75
N GLU A 249 -3.52 2.73 -0.84
CA GLU A 249 -3.13 1.69 0.10
C GLU A 249 -3.30 0.30 -0.55
N LEU A 250 -2.19 -0.40 -0.73
CA LEU A 250 -2.22 -1.82 -1.05
C LEU A 250 -2.70 -2.63 0.15
N GLN A 251 -2.87 -3.93 -0.02
CA GLN A 251 -3.36 -4.79 1.05
C GLN A 251 -2.59 -6.11 1.11
N PHE A 252 -2.36 -6.57 2.34
CA PHE A 252 -2.16 -7.98 2.64
C PHE A 252 -3.51 -8.64 2.93
N LEU A 253 -3.74 -9.80 2.31
CA LEU A 253 -4.83 -10.71 2.65
C LEU A 253 -4.31 -11.89 3.44
N ILE A 254 -5.11 -12.38 4.38
CA ILE A 254 -4.79 -13.53 5.22
C ILE A 254 -6.00 -14.45 5.24
N ASN A 255 -5.81 -15.74 4.95
CA ASN A 255 -6.84 -16.74 5.15
C ASN A 255 -7.14 -16.86 6.66
N LEU A 256 -8.39 -16.64 7.06
CA LEU A 256 -8.73 -16.52 8.48
C LEU A 256 -8.56 -17.84 9.25
N LYS A 257 -8.86 -18.98 8.62
CA LYS A 257 -8.62 -20.30 9.21
C LYS A 257 -7.12 -20.51 9.47
N LYS A 258 -6.27 -20.14 8.52
CA LYS A 258 -4.82 -20.22 8.70
C LYS A 258 -4.34 -19.29 9.80
N TYR A 259 -4.78 -18.04 9.81
CA TYR A 259 -4.44 -17.07 10.85
C TYR A 259 -4.76 -17.60 12.25
N ASN A 260 -5.98 -18.12 12.44
CA ASN A 260 -6.44 -18.67 13.71
C ASN A 260 -5.69 -19.94 14.15
N SER A 261 -5.00 -20.64 13.23
CA SER A 261 -4.16 -21.80 13.56
C SER A 261 -2.76 -21.43 14.09
N LEU A 262 -2.33 -20.17 13.92
CA LEU A 262 -1.06 -19.68 14.44
C LEU A 262 -1.20 -19.39 15.94
N PRO A 263 -0.16 -19.65 16.75
CA PRO A 263 -0.12 -19.18 18.13
C PRO A 263 -0.09 -17.65 18.18
N LYS A 264 -0.53 -17.08 19.32
CA LYS A 264 -0.77 -15.64 19.46
C LYS A 264 0.46 -14.77 19.20
N ASP A 265 1.64 -15.22 19.62
CA ASP A 265 2.91 -14.56 19.34
C ASP A 265 3.20 -14.48 17.83
N LEU A 266 2.97 -15.56 17.08
CA LEU A 266 3.14 -15.56 15.63
C LEU A 266 2.06 -14.77 14.89
N GLN A 267 0.82 -14.73 15.42
CA GLN A 267 -0.21 -13.82 14.91
C GLN A 267 0.25 -12.36 15.03
N THR A 268 0.75 -11.96 16.20
CA THR A 268 1.28 -10.60 16.44
C THR A 268 2.45 -10.30 15.51
N ILE A 269 3.44 -11.20 15.41
CA ILE A 269 4.59 -11.02 14.52
C ILE A 269 4.14 -10.83 13.06
N LEU A 270 3.17 -11.63 12.59
CA LEU A 270 2.67 -11.57 11.22
C LEU A 270 2.04 -10.20 10.93
N ILE A 271 1.14 -9.73 11.79
CA ILE A 271 0.45 -8.44 11.63
C ILE A 271 1.45 -7.27 11.75
N THR A 272 2.35 -7.29 12.73
CA THR A 272 3.37 -6.26 12.90
C THR A 272 4.30 -6.17 11.70
N ALA A 273 4.75 -7.32 11.16
CA ALA A 273 5.58 -7.35 9.96
C ALA A 273 4.88 -6.75 8.75
N MET A 274 3.59 -7.05 8.55
CA MET A 274 2.78 -6.48 7.47
C MET A 274 2.68 -4.97 7.60
N LYS A 275 2.24 -4.47 8.77
CA LYS A 275 2.09 -3.02 9.01
C LYS A 275 3.41 -2.28 8.84
N LEU A 276 4.51 -2.77 9.42
CA LEU A 276 5.81 -2.12 9.28
C LEU A 276 6.27 -2.09 7.81
N SER A 277 6.09 -3.19 7.07
CA SER A 277 6.42 -3.21 5.64
C SER A 277 5.57 -2.26 4.80
N ALA A 278 4.30 -2.06 5.18
CA ALA A 278 3.39 -1.12 4.54
C ALA A 278 3.84 0.34 4.75
N TYR A 279 4.14 0.74 5.99
CA TYR A 279 4.68 2.07 6.28
C TYR A 279 6.04 2.31 5.60
N GLN A 280 6.91 1.29 5.55
CA GLN A 280 8.17 1.37 4.81
C GLN A 280 7.95 1.55 3.30
N MET A 281 6.92 0.94 2.73
CA MET A 281 6.59 1.11 1.31
C MET A 281 6.17 2.55 0.99
N TYR A 282 5.46 3.23 1.89
CA TYR A 282 5.13 4.66 1.71
C TYR A 282 6.41 5.51 1.65
N ALA A 283 7.30 5.35 2.63
CA ALA A 283 8.58 6.06 2.65
C ALA A 283 9.43 5.75 1.40
N GLN A 284 9.45 4.49 0.94
CA GLN A 284 10.13 4.09 -0.29
C GLN A 284 9.49 4.74 -1.53
N SER A 285 8.16 4.82 -1.58
CA SER A 285 7.41 5.42 -2.69
C SER A 285 7.72 6.91 -2.82
N GLU A 286 7.71 7.66 -1.72
CA GLU A 286 8.09 9.08 -1.71
C GLU A 286 9.54 9.29 -2.16
N HIS A 287 10.47 8.48 -1.64
CA HIS A 287 11.88 8.54 -2.03
C HIS A 287 12.07 8.31 -3.55
N GLU A 288 11.48 7.24 -4.07
CA GLU A 288 11.59 6.89 -5.49
C GLU A 288 10.84 7.87 -6.39
N SER A 289 9.71 8.42 -5.94
CA SER A 289 8.99 9.48 -6.64
C SER A 289 9.85 10.73 -6.80
N ALA A 290 10.47 11.20 -5.71
CA ALA A 290 11.34 12.37 -5.74
C ALA A 290 12.56 12.14 -6.67
N LYS A 291 13.23 10.99 -6.53
CA LYS A 291 14.38 10.61 -7.36
C LYS A 291 14.01 10.56 -8.84
N ASN A 292 12.95 9.83 -9.19
CA ASN A 292 12.58 9.63 -10.58
C ASN A 292 11.97 10.88 -11.20
N TRP A 293 11.29 11.73 -10.42
CA TRP A 293 10.82 13.02 -10.93
C TRP A 293 11.97 13.95 -11.31
N ALA A 294 13.05 13.98 -10.53
CA ALA A 294 14.26 14.72 -10.88
C ALA A 294 14.88 14.23 -12.20
N ILE A 295 14.94 12.90 -12.40
CA ILE A 295 15.39 12.27 -13.65
C ILE A 295 14.46 12.63 -14.81
N MET A 296 13.14 12.50 -14.62
CA MET A 296 12.12 12.81 -15.64
C MET A 296 12.26 14.24 -16.16
N LYS A 297 12.39 15.22 -15.27
CA LYS A 297 12.57 16.63 -15.65
C LYS A 297 13.85 16.88 -16.44
N LYS A 298 14.94 16.20 -16.08
CA LYS A 298 16.26 16.41 -16.68
C LYS A 298 16.39 15.70 -18.04
N ASP A 299 16.00 14.44 -18.09
CA ASP A 299 16.37 13.54 -19.18
C ASP A 299 15.24 13.33 -20.20
N PHE A 300 14.01 13.74 -19.87
CA PHE A 300 12.82 13.53 -20.70
C PHE A 300 12.02 14.83 -20.93
N PRO A 301 12.60 15.82 -21.63
CA PRO A 301 11.99 17.15 -21.82
C PRO A 301 10.67 17.13 -22.61
N ASN A 302 10.35 16.02 -23.28
CA ASN A 302 9.11 15.85 -24.03
C ASN A 302 7.89 15.54 -23.14
N ILE A 303 8.10 15.23 -21.86
CA ILE A 303 7.00 15.04 -20.90
C ILE A 303 6.36 16.38 -20.60
N LYS A 304 5.06 16.50 -20.88
CA LYS A 304 4.27 17.71 -20.66
C LYS A 304 3.34 17.48 -19.47
N VAL A 305 3.71 18.04 -18.31
CA VAL A 305 2.84 17.99 -17.14
C VAL A 305 1.61 18.87 -17.38
N LYS A 306 0.44 18.30 -17.14
CA LYS A 306 -0.86 18.97 -17.32
C LYS A 306 -1.72 18.78 -16.08
N THR A 307 -2.71 19.64 -15.93
CA THR A 307 -3.78 19.51 -14.94
C THR A 307 -5.09 19.63 -15.70
N PHE A 308 -6.09 18.82 -15.35
CA PHE A 308 -7.40 18.98 -15.96
C PHE A 308 -7.95 20.39 -15.67
N PRO A 309 -8.62 21.03 -16.64
CA PRO A 309 -9.21 22.33 -16.41
C PRO A 309 -10.38 22.22 -15.41
N GLU A 310 -10.64 23.29 -14.67
CA GLU A 310 -11.63 23.28 -13.58
C GLU A 310 -13.03 22.77 -13.98
N PRO A 311 -13.58 23.09 -15.17
CA PRO A 311 -14.85 22.52 -15.62
C PRO A 311 -14.86 20.98 -15.71
N VAL A 312 -13.71 20.36 -15.99
CA VAL A 312 -13.56 18.90 -15.98
C VAL A 312 -13.58 18.40 -14.54
N PHE A 313 -12.83 19.02 -13.62
CA PHE A 313 -12.87 18.64 -12.20
C PHE A 313 -14.27 18.81 -11.59
N ASP A 314 -15.00 19.86 -11.94
CA ASP A 314 -16.40 20.05 -11.54
C ASP A 314 -17.29 18.87 -11.97
N ALA A 315 -17.14 18.42 -13.22
CA ALA A 315 -17.89 17.29 -13.73
C ALA A 315 -17.53 15.98 -13.00
N LEU A 316 -16.23 15.77 -12.73
CA LEU A 316 -15.73 14.61 -12.00
C LEU A 316 -16.22 14.60 -10.53
N ARG A 317 -16.17 15.73 -9.81
CA ARG A 317 -16.71 15.86 -8.45
C ARG A 317 -18.21 15.62 -8.40
N LYS A 318 -18.98 16.21 -9.33
CA LYS A 318 -20.43 15.97 -9.43
C LYS A 318 -20.76 14.50 -9.70
N ALA A 319 -19.99 13.83 -10.56
CA ALA A 319 -20.14 12.41 -10.83
C ALA A 319 -19.78 11.55 -9.61
N ASN A 320 -18.68 11.86 -8.91
CA ASN A 320 -18.28 11.25 -7.66
C ASN A 320 -19.41 11.29 -6.62
N ASP A 321 -19.93 12.48 -6.32
CA ASP A 321 -20.96 12.68 -5.30
C ASP A 321 -22.25 11.91 -5.64
N LYS A 322 -22.65 11.93 -6.92
CA LYS A 322 -23.82 11.20 -7.38
C LYS A 322 -23.66 9.69 -7.23
N LEU A 323 -22.48 9.17 -7.54
CA LEU A 323 -22.20 7.74 -7.43
C LEU A 323 -22.09 7.29 -5.97
N LEU A 324 -21.44 8.07 -5.10
CA LEU A 324 -21.36 7.78 -3.66
C LEU A 324 -22.77 7.78 -3.02
N LYS A 325 -23.60 8.77 -3.33
CA LYS A 325 -25.02 8.80 -2.89
C LYS A 325 -25.78 7.57 -3.36
N LYS A 326 -25.57 7.14 -4.62
CA LYS A 326 -26.20 5.93 -5.16
C LYS A 326 -25.72 4.67 -4.43
N LEU A 327 -24.43 4.55 -4.12
CA LEU A 327 -23.90 3.40 -3.36
C LEU A 327 -24.45 3.36 -1.93
N ALA A 328 -24.43 4.50 -1.23
CA ALA A 328 -24.97 4.61 0.12
C ALA A 328 -26.48 4.30 0.19
N ALA A 329 -27.25 4.68 -0.84
CA ALA A 329 -28.68 4.37 -0.89
C ALA A 329 -28.97 2.86 -1.09
N ASN A 330 -28.07 2.14 -1.77
CA ASN A 330 -28.31 0.77 -2.19
C ASN A 330 -27.59 -0.30 -1.33
N ASN A 331 -26.65 0.09 -0.47
CA ASN A 331 -25.88 -0.86 0.34
C ASN A 331 -25.62 -0.28 1.74
N PRO A 332 -26.23 -0.85 2.81
CA PRO A 332 -26.08 -0.35 4.17
C PRO A 332 -24.63 -0.32 4.66
N LEU A 333 -23.81 -1.31 4.30
CA LEU A 333 -22.40 -1.31 4.68
C LEU A 333 -21.60 -0.28 3.88
N SER A 334 -21.91 -0.07 2.60
CA SER A 334 -21.30 1.02 1.84
C SER A 334 -21.67 2.38 2.44
N LYS A 335 -22.92 2.56 2.89
CA LYS A 335 -23.36 3.76 3.60
C LYS A 335 -22.53 4.00 4.86
N GLU A 336 -22.40 2.98 5.71
CA GLU A 336 -21.59 3.05 6.94
C GLU A 336 -20.14 3.46 6.65
N ILE A 337 -19.51 2.85 5.63
CA ILE A 337 -18.13 3.14 5.24
C ILE A 337 -18.00 4.57 4.67
N ILE A 338 -18.90 4.98 3.78
CA ILE A 338 -18.91 6.32 3.17
C ILE A 338 -19.10 7.38 4.25
N GLU A 339 -20.02 7.18 5.19
CA GLU A 339 -20.25 8.10 6.31
C GLU A 339 -19.03 8.18 7.22
N SER A 340 -18.39 7.05 7.54
CA SER A 340 -17.13 7.02 8.29
C SER A 340 -16.04 7.83 7.61
N GLN A 341 -15.75 7.56 6.34
CA GLN A 341 -14.71 8.27 5.58
C GLN A 341 -15.04 9.76 5.42
N THR A 342 -16.29 10.13 5.11
CA THR A 342 -16.71 11.53 4.95
C THR A 342 -16.54 12.30 6.25
N ASN A 343 -16.99 11.74 7.37
CA ASN A 343 -16.91 12.39 8.68
C ASN A 343 -15.47 12.50 9.17
N TYR A 344 -14.64 11.49 8.93
CA TYR A 344 -13.23 11.52 9.31
C TYR A 344 -12.45 12.52 8.44
N LEU A 345 -12.62 12.47 7.12
CA LEU A 345 -12.00 13.38 6.16
C LEU A 345 -12.28 14.84 6.51
N LYS A 346 -13.54 15.19 6.85
CA LYS A 346 -13.88 16.56 7.26
C LYS A 346 -13.07 17.06 8.45
N LYS A 347 -12.78 16.19 9.42
CA LYS A 347 -12.01 16.54 10.63
C LYS A 347 -10.52 16.61 10.33
N ILE A 348 -9.96 15.56 9.74
CA ILE A 348 -8.51 15.47 9.53
C ILE A 348 -8.03 16.44 8.45
N ARG A 349 -8.81 16.66 7.38
CA ARG A 349 -8.44 17.61 6.33
C ARG A 349 -8.37 19.05 6.83
N ALA A 350 -9.22 19.41 7.80
CA ALA A 350 -9.16 20.73 8.43
C ALA A 350 -7.83 20.93 9.18
N TRP A 351 -7.32 19.88 9.83
CA TRP A 351 -5.98 19.88 10.42
C TRP A 351 -4.90 20.01 9.33
N THR A 352 -4.90 19.13 8.33
CA THR A 352 -3.94 19.16 7.20
C THR A 352 -3.86 20.52 6.51
N ALA A 353 -5.01 21.22 6.38
CA ALA A 353 -5.08 22.54 5.76
C ALA A 353 -4.36 23.62 6.58
N ILE A 354 -4.51 23.62 7.91
CA ILE A 354 -3.88 24.63 8.77
C ILE A 354 -2.46 24.26 9.19
N SER A 355 -2.04 23.00 9.04
CA SER A 355 -0.69 22.53 9.32
C SER A 355 0.15 22.46 8.05
N ASP A 356 0.06 21.36 7.32
CA ASP A 356 1.01 20.94 6.30
C ASP A 356 0.83 21.80 5.05
N GLN A 357 -0.42 22.04 4.65
CA GLN A 357 -0.71 22.91 3.51
C GLN A 357 -0.27 24.35 3.78
N ALA A 358 -0.55 24.90 4.97
CA ALA A 358 -0.12 26.24 5.35
C ALA A 358 1.42 26.36 5.40
N TYR A 359 2.10 25.34 5.93
CA TYR A 359 3.56 25.26 5.92
C TYR A 359 4.12 25.27 4.50
N LEU A 360 3.63 24.39 3.62
CA LEU A 360 4.07 24.33 2.22
C LEU A 360 3.82 25.65 1.47
N ASN A 361 2.66 26.29 1.70
CA ASN A 361 2.33 27.58 1.09
C ASN A 361 3.20 28.75 1.63
N SER A 362 3.78 28.61 2.83
CA SER A 362 4.66 29.62 3.43
C SER A 362 6.08 29.59 2.86
N GLN A 363 6.46 28.50 2.19
CA GLN A 363 7.76 28.39 1.53
C GLN A 363 7.72 29.16 0.21
N THR A 364 8.74 29.99 -0.01
CA THR A 364 8.95 30.64 -1.31
C THR A 364 9.36 29.54 -2.30
N GLN A 365 8.54 29.31 -3.32
CA GLN A 365 8.82 28.36 -4.39
C GLN A 365 9.96 28.83 -5.31
#